data_AF-X6FPX5-F1
#
_entry.id   AF-X6FPX5-F1
#
_cell.length_a   1.000
_cell.length_b   1.000
_cell.length_c   1.000
_cell.angle_alpha   90.00
_cell.angle_beta   90.00
_cell.angle_gamma   90.00
#
_symmetry.space_group_name_H-M   'P 1'
#
loop_
_entity.id
_entity.type
_entity.pdbx_description
1 polymer ?
#
loop_
_entity_poly.entity_id
_entity_poly.type
_entity_poly.pdbx_seq_one_letter_code
_entity_poly.pdbx_strand_id
1 'polypeptide(L)'
;MRSALIDGEAVIVDVEGRSNFQALQNALKGAPATIDFYAFDLLQLDGEDLTRLPLLERKAKLEAILPAKNPVLRYSDHILGRGRKI
;
A
#
# COMPACT_ATOMS: atom_id res chain seq x y z
N MET A 1 -3.66 3.75 -18.49
CA MET A 1 -4.23 3.06 -17.32
C MET A 1 -5.71 3.40 -17.23
N ARG A 2 -6.54 2.37 -17.26
CA ARG A 2 -7.99 2.38 -17.00
C ARG A 2 -8.30 1.83 -15.60
N SER A 3 -7.61 0.78 -15.15
CA SER A 3 -7.82 0.16 -13.84
C SER A 3 -6.60 -0.60 -13.33
N ALA A 4 -6.49 -0.74 -12.01
CA ALA A 4 -5.46 -1.55 -11.35
C ALA A 4 -6.05 -2.22 -10.10
N LEU A 5 -5.64 -3.46 -9.83
CA LEU A 5 -5.88 -4.13 -8.55
C LEU A 5 -4.55 -4.18 -7.78
N ILE A 6 -4.49 -3.43 -6.69
CA ILE A 6 -3.28 -3.22 -5.89
C ILE A 6 -3.48 -3.87 -4.53
N ASP A 7 -2.47 -4.61 -4.08
CA ASP A 7 -2.40 -5.10 -2.70
C ASP A 7 -1.51 -4.18 -1.85
N GLY A 8 -1.93 -3.95 -0.61
CA GLY A 8 -1.34 -2.91 0.23
C GLY A 8 -1.88 -2.89 1.66
N GLU A 9 -1.29 -2.02 2.48
CA GLU A 9 -1.67 -1.83 3.87
C GLU A 9 -2.16 -0.38 4.13
N ALA A 10 -3.33 -0.25 4.74
CA ALA A 10 -3.84 1.03 5.22
C ALA A 10 -3.31 1.32 6.63
N VAL A 11 -2.69 2.47 6.82
CA VAL A 11 -2.01 2.85 8.06
C VAL A 11 -2.36 4.30 8.41
N ILE A 12 -2.53 4.57 9.70
CA ILE A 12 -2.45 5.93 10.24
C ILE A 12 -1.16 6.02 11.01
N VAL A 13 -0.32 7.00 10.68
CA VAL A 13 0.95 7.25 11.36
C VAL A 13 0.78 8.42 12.32
N ASP A 14 1.23 8.26 13.57
CA ASP A 14 1.22 9.34 14.55
C ASP A 14 2.39 10.32 14.35
N VAL A 15 2.47 11.36 15.19
CA VAL A 15 3.51 12.38 15.13
C VAL A 15 4.92 11.85 15.40
N GLU A 16 5.05 10.66 15.99
CA GLU A 16 6.32 9.98 16.26
C GLU A 16 6.70 9.00 15.14
N GLY A 17 5.92 8.91 14.07
CA GLY A 17 6.17 8.01 12.95
C GLY A 17 5.71 6.57 13.20
N ARG A 18 4.88 6.31 14.22
CA ARG A 18 4.40 4.96 14.56
C ARG A 18 3.00 4.71 14.03
N SER A 19 2.72 3.47 13.62
CA SER A 19 1.38 3.06 13.22
C SER A 19 0.41 3.10 14.41
N ASN A 20 -0.72 3.79 14.24
CA ASN A 20 -1.78 3.91 15.24
C ASN A 20 -3.03 3.13 14.78
N PHE A 21 -3.08 1.86 15.17
CA PHE A 21 -4.19 0.96 14.81
C PHE A 21 -5.54 1.42 15.37
N GLN A 22 -5.56 1.96 16.60
CA GLN A 22 -6.80 2.44 17.22
C GLN A 22 -7.38 3.63 16.44
N ALA A 23 -6.53 4.55 15.99
CA ALA A 23 -6.95 5.66 15.14
C ALA A 23 -7.51 5.16 13.81
N LEU A 24 -6.87 4.15 13.18
CA LEU A 24 -7.37 3.55 11.94
C LEU A 24 -8.77 2.94 12.15
N GLN A 25 -8.97 2.18 13.22
CA GLN A 25 -10.29 1.63 13.54
C GLN A 25 -11.36 2.71 13.73
N ASN A 26 -11.00 3.83 14.37
CA ASN A 26 -11.93 4.96 14.55
C ASN A 26 -12.23 5.65 13.22
N ALA A 27 -11.22 5.81 12.35
CA ALA A 27 -11.40 6.39 11.02
C ALA A 27 -12.34 5.54 10.16
N LEU A 28 -12.18 4.21 10.19
CA LEU A 28 -13.07 3.26 9.51
C LEU A 28 -14.52 3.29 10.04
N LYS A 29 -14.72 3.76 11.28
CA LYS A 29 -16.05 4.00 11.88
C LYS A 29 -16.61 5.40 11.57
N GLY A 30 -15.91 6.22 10.79
CA GLY A 30 -16.37 7.54 10.35
C GLY A 30 -15.70 8.73 11.02
N ALA A 31 -14.70 8.52 11.89
CA ALA A 31 -13.92 9.63 12.43
C ALA A 31 -13.06 10.28 11.33
N PRO A 32 -12.93 11.62 11.29
CA PRO A 32 -12.08 12.28 10.31
C PRO A 32 -10.61 11.96 10.60
N ALA A 33 -9.92 11.38 9.61
CA ALA A 33 -8.49 11.12 9.65
C ALA A 33 -7.90 11.01 8.24
N THR A 34 -6.59 11.19 8.12
CA THR A 34 -5.85 10.86 6.90
C THR A 34 -5.29 9.45 7.06
N ILE A 35 -5.63 8.56 6.11
CA ILE A 35 -5.13 7.19 6.06
C ILE A 35 -4.10 7.13 4.93
N ASP A 36 -2.86 6.77 5.26
CA ASP A 36 -1.85 6.41 4.27
C ASP A 36 -2.13 4.98 3.77
N PHE A 37 -1.89 4.74 2.49
CA PHE A 37 -1.93 3.41 1.87
C PHE A 37 -0.56 3.06 1.31
N TYR A 38 0.02 1.99 1.86
CA TYR A 38 1.32 1.45 1.47
C TYR A 38 1.11 0.29 0.49
N ALA A 39 1.21 0.57 -0.80
CA ALA A 39 1.07 -0.40 -1.86
C ALA A 39 2.34 -1.25 -2.01
N PHE A 40 2.22 -2.57 -2.05
CA PHE A 40 3.38 -3.47 -2.14
C PHE A 40 3.29 -4.52 -3.25
N ASP A 41 2.13 -4.75 -3.87
CA ASP A 41 1.95 -5.68 -5.01
C ASP A 41 0.91 -5.16 -6.02
N LEU A 42 1.04 -5.58 -7.28
CA LEU A 42 0.10 -5.30 -8.37
C LEU A 42 -0.42 -6.63 -8.93
N LEU A 43 -1.69 -6.91 -8.67
CA LEU A 43 -2.33 -8.18 -9.03
C LEU A 43 -2.99 -8.14 -10.40
N GLN A 44 -3.45 -6.96 -10.83
CA GLN A 44 -4.10 -6.78 -12.13
C GLN A 44 -3.83 -5.39 -12.68
N LEU A 45 -3.66 -5.27 -14.00
CA LEU A 45 -3.56 -3.99 -14.69
C LEU A 45 -4.41 -4.01 -15.97
N ASP A 46 -5.34 -3.06 -16.12
CA ASP A 46 -6.15 -2.86 -17.32
C ASP A 46 -6.88 -4.13 -17.83
N GLY A 47 -7.25 -5.03 -16.92
CA GLY A 47 -7.91 -6.31 -17.27
C GLY A 47 -6.97 -7.53 -17.27
N GLU A 48 -5.65 -7.33 -17.28
CA GLU A 48 -4.65 -8.39 -17.29
C GLU A 48 -4.34 -8.88 -15.87
N ASP A 49 -4.49 -10.18 -15.64
CA ASP A 49 -4.07 -10.85 -14.40
C ASP A 49 -2.55 -11.02 -14.39
N LEU A 50 -1.89 -10.39 -13.41
CA LEU A 50 -0.44 -10.39 -13.25
C LEU A 50 0.04 -11.42 -12.23
N THR A 51 -0.85 -12.15 -11.55
CA THR A 51 -0.50 -13.07 -10.44
C THR A 51 0.43 -14.21 -10.86
N ARG A 52 0.51 -14.51 -12.17
CA ARG A 52 1.45 -15.49 -12.74
C ARG A 52 2.88 -14.97 -12.93
N LEU A 53 3.09 -13.66 -12.86
CA LEU A 53 4.42 -13.07 -12.94
C LEU A 53 5.16 -13.20 -11.60
N PRO A 54 6.50 -13.25 -11.60
CA PRO A 54 7.30 -13.12 -10.39
C PRO A 54 6.96 -11.84 -9.60
N LEU A 55 6.98 -11.91 -8.27
CA LEU A 55 6.69 -10.76 -7.39
C LEU A 55 7.52 -9.52 -7.74
N LEU A 56 8.81 -9.70 -8.07
CA LEU A 56 9.69 -8.58 -8.43
C LEU A 56 9.21 -7.87 -9.71
N GLU A 57 8.70 -8.61 -10.69
CA GLU A 57 8.13 -8.01 -11.91
C GLU A 57 6.84 -7.26 -11.63
N ARG A 58 5.98 -7.81 -10.75
CA ARG A 58 4.75 -7.12 -10.32
C ARG A 58 5.04 -5.84 -9.55
N LYS A 59 6.05 -5.84 -8.67
CA LYS A 59 6.53 -4.66 -7.94
C LYS A 59 7.10 -3.60 -8.88
N ALA A 60 7.91 -3.98 -9.88
CA ALA A 60 8.43 -3.04 -10.86
C ALA A 60 7.31 -2.40 -11.69
N LYS A 61 6.28 -3.18 -12.08
CA LYS A 61 5.08 -2.66 -12.74
C LYS A 61 4.28 -1.73 -11.82
N LEU A 62 4.16 -2.07 -10.53
CA LEU A 62 3.50 -1.23 -9.53
C LEU A 62 4.20 0.13 -9.42
N GLU A 63 5.52 0.15 -9.24
CA GLU A 63 6.31 1.38 -9.12
C GLU A 63 6.15 2.28 -10.35
N ALA A 64 6.10 1.70 -11.55
CA ALA A 64 5.93 2.45 -12.79
C ALA A 64 4.55 3.12 -12.93
N ILE A 65 3.50 2.58 -12.30
CA ILE A 65 2.14 3.15 -12.38
C ILE A 65 1.80 4.07 -11.20
N LEU A 66 2.55 3.95 -10.08
CA LEU A 66 2.29 4.78 -8.92
C LEU A 66 2.79 6.22 -9.13
N PRO A 67 1.99 7.23 -8.75
CA PRO A 67 2.42 8.61 -8.82
C PRO A 67 3.60 8.87 -7.87
N ALA A 68 4.70 9.40 -8.40
CA ALA A 68 5.93 9.65 -7.64
C ALA A 68 5.76 10.58 -6.42
N LYS A 69 4.69 11.38 -6.36
CA LYS A 69 4.42 12.36 -5.30
C LYS A 69 2.95 12.39 -4.90
N ASN A 70 2.43 11.28 -4.38
CA ASN A 70 1.10 11.27 -3.75
C ASN A 70 1.24 11.37 -2.21
N PRO A 71 0.48 12.27 -1.56
CA PRO A 71 0.60 12.48 -0.11
C PRO A 71 0.13 11.29 0.74
N VAL A 72 -0.74 10.43 0.20
CA VAL A 72 -1.38 9.33 0.94
C VAL A 72 -1.16 7.96 0.31
N LEU A 73 -0.73 7.88 -0.96
CA LEU A 73 -0.41 6.62 -1.64
C LEU A 73 1.10 6.48 -1.75
N ARG A 74 1.66 5.47 -1.08
CA ARG A 74 3.09 5.24 -0.97
C ARG A 74 3.44 3.88 -1.56
N TYR A 75 4.49 3.83 -2.37
CA TYR A 75 5.11 2.57 -2.73
C TYR A 75 5.90 2.04 -1.53
N SER A 76 5.57 0.83 -1.08
CA SER A 76 6.32 0.14 -0.04
C SER A 76 7.39 -0.72 -0.69
N ASP A 77 8.60 -0.17 -0.69
CA ASP A 77 9.75 -0.93 -1.12
C ASP A 77 10.00 -2.06 -0.13
N HIS A 78 10.49 -3.19 -0.63
CA HIS A 78 10.58 -4.42 0.17
C HIS A 78 11.48 -4.20 1.41
N ILE A 79 10.90 -4.01 2.59
CA ILE A 79 11.66 -4.11 3.84
C ILE A 79 11.94 -5.59 4.04
N LEU A 80 13.17 -6.01 3.73
CA LEU A 80 13.74 -7.29 4.15
C LEU A 80 13.90 -7.27 5.68
N GLY A 81 12.77 -7.41 6.38
CA GLY A 81 12.69 -7.29 7.82
C GLY A 81 11.46 -8.01 8.31
N ARG A 82 11.69 -9.17 8.93
CA ARG A 82 10.68 -9.98 9.62
C ARG A 82 9.70 -9.07 10.37
N GLY A 83 8.42 -9.12 10.00
CA GLY A 83 7.36 -8.68 10.89
C GLY A 83 7.64 -9.31 12.26
N ARG A 84 7.85 -8.47 13.28
CA ARG A 84 8.23 -8.97 14.60
C ARG A 84 7.12 -9.90 15.05
N LYS A 85 7.46 -11.19 15.16
CA LYS A 85 6.59 -12.20 15.75
C LYS A 85 6.36 -11.77 17.20
N ILE A 86 5.18 -11.21 17.46
CA ILE A 86 4.64 -11.05 18.81
C ILE A 86 4.14 -12.41 19.30
#